data_AF-A0A640KKN2-F1
#
_entry.id   AF-A0A640KKN2-F1
#
_cell.length_a   1.000
_cell.length_b   1.000
_cell.length_c   1.000
_cell.angle_alpha   90.00
_cell.angle_beta   90.00
_cell.angle_gamma   90.00
#
_symmetry.space_group_name_H-M   'P 1'
#
loop_
_entity.id
_entity.type
_entity.pdbx_description
1 polymer ?
#
loop_
_entity_poly.entity_id
_entity_poly.type
_entity_poly.pdbx_seq_one_letter_code
_entity_poly.pdbx_strand_id
1 'polypeptide(L)'
;MPRPYKNTKSDVGTAKYSTPCKFFLRGSCSNQRCPYLHVRNQTVIRSAKHKDVSAQQGNGTVKVMSTMLKLFFEKQTQCIYNAETGMLNLSQLASFDDLSSVASSINFNTRTFCVALCTCIRELVSPPPTILQLDHNDVKGFHHLSKALEEAGLHASLRALSLAHNKITSTDIAQELRHFASLTEVNLIDNPVTQSPDYKLMFKKHVPWLHGLDGESMAAPPLELPWPRFFDPKHAPIDAINADHGFSSSVRVYDSAQKALLHFIQSAVLNPLEMEPAPGLLTGVDAVSDVYALNASFTFSLVSNEAAVSTPSRTAGGGSSTAQRDVVREIVGFRMRQTESNHNVLLGLKSTTVAIGRTSVCAKLEHVLYPKNFVVSHYIHDSPDVAVLDNKGFGPNAIVGMKQPLSVITLHGVMLWRYRTAGSDADVQHSNLVRDAIVIKRNFSRVITVSSTDPGRWHIVNDMITLYPFRGGSAHEDELEARNSASVSTAPTTPENLLFRDVHPYDVLFSPATDPKRAARIARRYRVPTAIVAILCSFVHSDRELGIILMDLTDIPLEVYEQCATVVEMDPLASIFLCRMGNRFRIEPAEGVALLQKCGLDWSAIVQAIGQ
;
A
#
# COMPACT_ATOMS: atom_id res chain seq x y z
N MET A 1 -17.13 11.28 36.27
CA MET A 1 -17.54 10.38 37.39
C MET A 1 -18.55 9.37 36.84
N PRO A 2 -18.72 8.14 37.38
CA PRO A 2 -18.24 7.60 38.65
C PRO A 2 -17.40 6.31 38.55
N ARG A 3 -16.67 6.01 39.64
CA ARG A 3 -16.01 4.73 39.93
C ARG A 3 -17.07 3.64 40.20
N PRO A 4 -16.79 2.35 39.95
CA PRO A 4 -17.43 1.29 40.70
C PRO A 4 -16.38 0.59 41.58
N TYR A 5 -16.38 0.94 42.86
CA TYR A 5 -16.03 -0.03 43.91
C TYR A 5 -17.33 -0.72 44.30
N LYS A 6 -17.38 -2.05 44.21
CA LYS A 6 -18.24 -2.85 45.10
C LYS A 6 -17.31 -3.64 46.02
N ASN A 7 -17.22 -3.17 47.26
CA ASN A 7 -16.74 -3.97 48.38
C ASN A 7 -17.88 -4.89 48.82
N THR A 8 -17.66 -6.19 48.76
CA THR A 8 -18.37 -7.17 49.58
C THR A 8 -17.36 -7.82 50.52
N LYS A 9 -17.50 -7.55 51.82
CA LYS A 9 -16.84 -8.30 52.89
C LYS A 9 -17.73 -9.49 53.24
N SER A 10 -17.26 -10.71 52.99
CA SER A 10 -17.39 -11.85 53.91
C SER A 10 -16.67 -13.08 53.33
N ASP A 11 -16.06 -13.82 54.24
CA ASP A 11 -15.54 -15.19 54.17
C ASP A 11 -14.12 -15.49 53.67
N VAL A 12 -13.39 -16.04 54.64
CA VAL A 12 -12.12 -16.74 54.61
C VAL A 12 -12.25 -17.93 53.67
N GLY A 13 -11.62 -17.83 52.50
CA GLY A 13 -11.56 -18.92 51.53
C GLY A 13 -10.70 -18.52 50.34
N THR A 14 -9.68 -19.31 50.05
CA THR A 14 -8.72 -19.14 48.95
C THR A 14 -9.40 -18.92 47.60
N ALA A 15 -9.54 -17.68 47.15
CA ALA A 15 -10.01 -17.35 45.81
C ALA A 15 -8.90 -17.64 44.78
N LYS A 16 -9.12 -18.69 43.97
CA LYS A 16 -8.26 -19.07 42.84
C LYS A 16 -8.41 -18.03 41.72
N TYR A 17 -7.38 -17.23 41.47
CA TYR A 17 -7.30 -16.36 40.29
C TYR A 17 -6.93 -17.20 39.05
N SER A 18 -7.88 -17.45 38.14
CA SER A 18 -7.69 -18.31 36.97
C SER A 18 -7.32 -17.56 35.68
N THR A 19 -7.29 -16.23 35.68
CA THR A 19 -7.09 -15.43 34.46
C THR A 19 -5.68 -14.80 34.39
N PRO A 20 -4.86 -15.11 33.36
CA PRO A 20 -3.52 -14.53 33.18
C PRO A 20 -3.54 -13.03 32.90
N CYS A 21 -2.57 -12.30 33.45
CA CYS A 21 -2.39 -10.87 33.21
C CYS A 21 -1.85 -10.62 31.79
N LYS A 22 -2.70 -10.10 30.89
CA LYS A 22 -2.34 -9.76 29.49
C LYS A 22 -1.17 -8.77 29.40
N PHE A 23 -1.04 -7.87 30.37
CA PHE A 23 0.05 -6.90 30.43
C PHE A 23 1.36 -7.48 30.97
N PHE A 24 1.29 -8.49 31.86
CA PHE A 24 2.47 -9.22 32.33
C PHE A 24 3.05 -10.13 31.23
N LEU A 25 2.18 -10.79 30.45
CA LEU A 25 2.61 -11.59 29.28
C LEU A 25 3.32 -10.76 28.21
N ARG A 26 3.03 -9.46 28.13
CA ARG A 26 3.68 -8.49 27.23
C ARG A 26 4.83 -7.73 27.88
N GLY A 27 5.23 -8.09 29.10
CA GLY A 27 6.34 -7.49 29.82
C GLY A 27 6.09 -6.09 30.40
N SER A 28 4.85 -5.58 30.34
CA SER A 28 4.51 -4.18 30.67
C SER A 28 3.90 -4.02 32.07
N CYS A 29 3.60 -5.10 32.80
CA CYS A 29 3.06 -5.05 34.15
C CYS A 29 4.11 -5.46 35.20
N SER A 30 4.46 -4.55 36.10
CA SER A 30 5.36 -4.79 37.24
C SER A 30 4.64 -4.71 38.60
N ASN A 31 3.32 -4.54 38.60
CA ASN A 31 2.55 -4.34 39.83
C ASN A 31 2.45 -5.64 40.64
N GLN A 32 3.02 -5.65 41.85
CA GLN A 32 3.03 -6.81 42.75
C GLN A 32 1.66 -7.15 43.33
N ARG A 33 0.68 -6.23 43.26
CA ARG A 33 -0.71 -6.44 43.72
C ARG A 33 -1.69 -6.51 42.54
N CYS A 34 -1.25 -6.99 41.39
CA CYS A 34 -2.11 -7.14 40.23
C CYS A 34 -3.23 -8.16 40.52
N PRO A 35 -4.50 -7.85 40.22
CA PRO A 35 -5.62 -8.78 40.43
C PRO A 35 -5.66 -9.94 39.42
N TYR A 36 -4.71 -10.00 38.47
CA TYR A 36 -4.57 -11.01 37.43
C TYR A 36 -3.27 -11.83 37.61
N LEU A 37 -3.29 -13.09 37.16
CA LEU A 37 -2.20 -14.05 37.43
C LEU A 37 -0.94 -13.73 36.60
N HIS A 38 0.19 -13.48 37.29
CA HIS A 38 1.49 -13.27 36.66
C HIS A 38 2.21 -14.62 36.46
N VAL A 39 1.81 -15.38 35.43
CA VAL A 39 2.46 -16.66 35.09
C VAL A 39 3.64 -16.39 34.16
N ARG A 40 4.87 -16.59 34.64
CA ARG A 40 6.03 -16.75 33.76
C ARG A 40 5.91 -18.10 33.06
N ASN A 41 5.86 -18.11 31.73
CA ASN A 41 5.95 -19.34 30.95
C ASN A 41 7.18 -20.15 31.38
N GLN A 42 6.97 -21.26 32.10
CA GLN A 42 8.02 -22.15 32.58
C GLN A 42 8.68 -22.97 31.46
N THR A 43 8.26 -22.78 30.20
CA THR A 43 8.89 -23.40 29.01
C THR A 43 10.30 -22.88 28.72
N VAL A 44 10.73 -21.76 29.31
CA VAL A 44 12.08 -21.19 29.06
C VAL A 44 13.11 -21.62 30.12
N ILE A 45 12.70 -22.08 31.31
CA ILE A 45 13.64 -22.37 32.42
C ILE A 45 13.92 -23.87 32.59
N ARG A 46 13.07 -24.77 32.09
CA ARG A 46 13.34 -26.23 32.14
C ARG A 46 14.35 -26.72 31.09
N SER A 47 14.64 -25.92 30.06
CA SER A 47 15.62 -26.25 29.01
C SER A 47 17.08 -26.07 29.46
N ALA A 48 17.32 -25.43 30.61
CA ALA A 48 18.66 -25.17 31.13
C ALA A 48 19.16 -26.25 32.12
N LYS A 49 18.32 -27.18 32.58
CA LYS A 49 18.68 -28.18 33.61
C LYS A 49 18.61 -29.65 33.17
N HIS A 50 18.38 -29.93 31.90
CA HIS A 50 18.44 -31.28 31.32
C HIS A 50 19.59 -31.46 30.31
N LYS A 51 20.60 -30.58 30.33
CA LYS A 51 21.72 -30.60 29.37
C LYS A 51 22.93 -31.42 29.81
N ASP A 52 22.89 -31.97 31.02
CA ASP A 52 23.87 -32.95 31.48
C ASP A 52 23.15 -34.29 31.66
N VAL A 53 23.79 -35.40 31.28
CA VAL A 53 23.38 -36.82 31.45
C VAL A 53 22.77 -37.55 30.23
N SER A 54 22.88 -37.07 28.98
CA SER A 54 22.57 -37.96 27.82
C SER A 54 23.30 -37.63 26.50
N ALA A 55 24.57 -37.24 26.57
CA ALA A 55 25.44 -37.06 25.40
C ALA A 55 26.73 -37.90 25.52
N GLN A 56 26.58 -39.19 25.76
CA GLN A 56 27.70 -40.14 25.70
C GLN A 56 27.26 -41.40 24.95
N GLN A 57 27.12 -41.28 23.63
CA GLN A 57 27.36 -42.31 22.60
C GLN A 57 26.88 -41.76 21.25
N GLY A 58 27.80 -41.30 20.39
CA GLY A 58 27.51 -40.75 19.05
C GLY A 58 28.27 -39.48 18.63
N ASN A 59 29.18 -38.96 19.46
CA ASN A 59 29.67 -37.56 19.42
C ASN A 59 30.80 -37.27 18.39
N GLY A 60 31.30 -38.27 17.67
CA GLY A 60 32.44 -38.10 16.74
C GLY A 60 32.03 -37.56 15.37
N THR A 61 31.03 -38.17 14.73
CA THR A 61 30.57 -37.83 13.37
C THR A 61 29.92 -36.45 13.29
N VAL A 62 29.17 -36.03 14.32
CA VAL A 62 28.51 -34.72 14.39
C VAL A 62 29.52 -33.57 14.49
N LYS A 63 30.60 -33.76 15.26
CA LYS A 63 31.68 -32.77 15.36
C LYS A 63 32.43 -32.63 14.05
N VAL A 64 32.77 -33.74 13.41
CA VAL A 64 33.42 -33.74 12.09
C VAL A 64 32.53 -33.05 11.05
N MET A 65 31.24 -33.36 11.00
CA MET A 65 30.29 -32.71 10.09
C MET A 65 30.19 -31.20 10.33
N SER A 66 30.10 -30.75 11.59
CA SER A 66 30.06 -29.32 11.90
C SER A 66 31.36 -28.62 11.53
N THR A 67 32.51 -29.24 11.74
CA THR A 67 33.82 -28.70 11.31
C THR A 67 33.92 -28.63 9.79
N MET A 68 33.48 -29.66 9.07
CA MET A 68 33.48 -29.66 7.61
C MET A 68 32.55 -28.61 7.02
N LEU A 69 31.34 -28.42 7.59
CA LEU A 69 30.45 -27.33 7.21
C LEU A 69 31.11 -25.97 7.43
N LYS A 70 31.78 -25.75 8.57
CA LYS A 70 32.50 -24.48 8.81
C LYS A 70 33.58 -24.23 7.78
N LEU A 71 34.43 -25.22 7.50
CA LEU A 71 35.48 -25.13 6.48
C LEU A 71 34.89 -24.89 5.08
N PHE A 72 33.78 -25.56 4.76
CA PHE A 72 33.05 -25.35 3.51
C PHE A 72 32.55 -23.91 3.39
N PHE A 73 31.88 -23.36 4.41
CA PHE A 73 31.43 -21.97 4.39
C PHE A 73 32.63 -21.01 4.27
N GLU A 74 33.68 -21.17 5.07
CA GLU A 74 34.88 -20.32 4.98
C GLU A 74 35.51 -20.32 3.57
N LYS A 75 35.53 -21.47 2.89
CA LYS A 75 36.10 -21.61 1.54
C LYS A 75 35.16 -21.13 0.44
N GLN A 76 33.88 -21.47 0.52
CA GLN A 76 32.91 -21.30 -0.58
C GLN A 76 31.99 -20.09 -0.42
N THR A 77 32.09 -19.31 0.67
CA THR A 77 31.21 -18.15 0.93
C THR A 77 31.07 -17.22 -0.27
N GLN A 78 32.15 -16.92 -1.00
CA GLN A 78 32.08 -16.03 -2.17
C GLN A 78 31.29 -16.61 -3.36
N CYS A 79 31.18 -17.93 -3.45
CA CYS A 79 30.46 -18.64 -4.51
C CYS A 79 28.99 -18.86 -4.14
N ILE A 80 28.71 -19.11 -2.86
CA ILE A 80 27.37 -19.50 -2.38
C ILE A 80 26.60 -18.32 -1.79
N TYR A 81 27.25 -17.23 -1.41
CA TYR A 81 26.62 -16.07 -0.79
C TYR A 81 26.90 -14.77 -1.54
N ASN A 82 25.83 -14.08 -1.93
CA ASN A 82 25.89 -12.75 -2.52
C ASN A 82 25.37 -11.73 -1.49
N ALA A 83 26.27 -10.92 -0.93
CA ALA A 83 25.94 -9.93 0.10
C ALA A 83 25.11 -8.74 -0.41
N GLU A 84 25.15 -8.43 -1.71
CA GLU A 84 24.36 -7.34 -2.30
C GLU A 84 22.88 -7.71 -2.41
N THR A 85 22.60 -8.95 -2.79
CA THR A 85 21.24 -9.48 -2.91
C THR A 85 20.75 -10.14 -1.62
N GLY A 86 21.67 -10.49 -0.72
CA GLY A 86 21.41 -11.29 0.49
C GLY A 86 21.07 -12.75 0.20
N MET A 87 21.40 -13.25 -0.99
CA MET A 87 21.10 -14.60 -1.44
C MET A 87 22.17 -15.60 -1.02
N LEU A 88 21.76 -16.62 -0.29
CA LEU A 88 22.56 -17.80 0.06
C LEU A 88 22.02 -19.03 -0.69
N ASN A 89 22.81 -19.55 -1.62
CA ASN A 89 22.47 -20.72 -2.42
C ASN A 89 23.18 -21.97 -1.88
N LEU A 90 22.38 -22.88 -1.31
CA LEU A 90 22.82 -24.17 -0.79
C LEU A 90 22.11 -25.33 -1.52
N SER A 91 21.74 -25.10 -2.78
CA SER A 91 21.11 -26.13 -3.61
C SER A 91 22.10 -27.25 -3.90
N GLN A 92 21.63 -28.50 -3.93
CA GLN A 92 22.47 -29.69 -4.13
C GLN A 92 23.69 -29.73 -3.20
N LEU A 93 23.52 -29.43 -1.91
CA LEU A 93 24.65 -29.24 -1.00
C LEU A 93 25.60 -30.46 -0.94
N ALA A 94 25.08 -31.68 -1.10
CA ALA A 94 25.87 -32.90 -1.11
C ALA A 94 26.75 -33.09 -2.37
N SER A 95 26.52 -32.32 -3.44
CA SER A 95 27.30 -32.42 -4.69
C SER A 95 28.56 -31.54 -4.70
N PHE A 96 28.79 -30.71 -3.68
CA PHE A 96 30.02 -29.94 -3.58
C PHE A 96 31.20 -30.87 -3.25
N ASP A 97 32.26 -30.81 -4.06
CA ASP A 97 33.46 -31.65 -3.90
C ASP A 97 34.08 -31.54 -2.49
N ASP A 98 34.04 -30.33 -1.91
CA ASP A 98 34.52 -30.04 -0.56
C ASP A 98 33.78 -30.81 0.54
N LEU A 99 32.57 -31.27 0.25
CA LEU A 99 31.71 -32.02 1.16
C LEU A 99 31.64 -33.52 0.82
N SER A 100 32.36 -33.99 -0.22
CA SER A 100 32.35 -35.38 -0.67
C SER A 100 32.60 -36.41 0.45
N SER A 101 33.52 -36.11 1.37
CA SER A 101 33.85 -36.97 2.52
C SER A 101 32.72 -37.11 3.55
N VAL A 102 31.76 -36.18 3.58
CA VAL A 102 30.62 -36.16 4.49
C VAL A 102 29.28 -36.16 3.75
N ALA A 103 29.27 -36.36 2.44
CA ALA A 103 28.08 -36.26 1.59
C ALA A 103 26.95 -37.19 2.08
N SER A 104 27.29 -38.40 2.54
CA SER A 104 26.32 -39.35 3.11
C SER A 104 25.69 -38.89 4.44
N SER A 105 26.33 -37.94 5.13
CA SER A 105 25.87 -37.38 6.41
C SER A 105 25.06 -36.09 6.23
N ILE A 106 25.02 -35.52 5.01
CA ILE A 106 24.19 -34.35 4.69
C ILE A 106 22.74 -34.81 4.56
N ASN A 107 21.92 -34.47 5.56
CA ASN A 107 20.53 -34.91 5.59
C ASN A 107 19.64 -33.87 6.27
N PHE A 108 18.94 -33.09 5.46
CA PHE A 108 17.96 -32.08 5.85
C PHE A 108 16.75 -32.63 6.60
N ASN A 109 16.58 -33.95 6.64
CA ASN A 109 15.52 -34.62 7.39
C ASN A 109 15.94 -34.98 8.82
N THR A 110 17.12 -34.55 9.28
CA THR A 110 17.59 -34.79 10.64
C THR A 110 17.81 -33.48 11.38
N ARG A 111 17.31 -33.39 12.62
CA ARG A 111 17.50 -32.21 13.48
C ARG A 111 18.97 -31.84 13.64
N THR A 112 19.83 -32.84 13.83
CA THR A 112 21.26 -32.64 14.08
C THR A 112 21.94 -31.88 12.93
N PHE A 113 21.66 -32.28 11.69
CA PHE A 113 22.20 -31.60 10.51
C PHE A 113 21.63 -30.19 10.36
N CYS A 114 20.31 -30.01 10.44
CA CYS A 114 19.68 -28.70 10.30
C CYS A 114 20.20 -27.68 11.32
N VAL A 115 20.37 -28.10 12.59
CA VAL A 115 20.92 -27.24 13.64
C VAL A 115 22.38 -26.89 13.36
N ALA A 116 23.20 -27.87 12.95
CA ALA A 116 24.61 -27.62 12.60
C ALA A 116 24.72 -26.63 11.43
N LEU A 117 23.92 -26.82 10.38
CA LEU A 117 23.87 -25.94 9.21
C LEU A 117 23.46 -24.52 9.59
N CYS A 118 22.32 -24.35 10.28
CA CYS A 118 21.82 -23.02 10.66
C CYS A 118 22.77 -22.30 11.63
N THR A 119 23.47 -23.05 12.48
CA THR A 119 24.53 -22.49 13.33
C THR A 119 25.70 -21.96 12.52
N CYS A 120 26.14 -22.70 11.49
CA CYS A 120 27.21 -22.23 10.59
C CYS A 120 26.78 -21.00 9.80
N ILE A 121 25.55 -20.97 9.25
CA ILE A 121 25.01 -19.80 8.55
C ILE A 121 25.04 -18.57 9.45
N ARG A 122 24.52 -18.69 10.68
CA ARG A 122 24.48 -17.60 11.65
C ARG A 122 25.88 -17.08 12.04
N GLU A 123 26.87 -17.98 12.13
CA GLU A 123 28.22 -17.62 12.57
C GLU A 123 29.10 -17.06 11.45
N LEU A 124 28.91 -17.51 10.21
CA LEU A 124 29.85 -17.27 9.11
C LEU A 124 29.28 -16.38 7.99
N VAL A 125 27.96 -16.21 7.89
CA VAL A 125 27.32 -15.39 6.86
C VAL A 125 26.93 -14.05 7.45
N SER A 126 27.60 -12.98 6.98
CA SER A 126 27.32 -11.60 7.39
C SER A 126 27.27 -10.68 6.16
N PRO A 127 26.20 -9.90 5.95
CA PRO A 127 24.98 -9.83 6.77
C PRO A 127 24.16 -11.15 6.72
N PRO A 128 23.22 -11.41 7.65
CA PRO A 128 22.36 -12.60 7.60
C PRO A 128 21.60 -12.70 6.27
N PRO A 129 21.40 -13.92 5.72
CA PRO A 129 20.74 -14.08 4.44
C PRO A 129 19.27 -13.62 4.49
N THR A 130 18.84 -12.97 3.42
CA THR A 130 17.45 -12.57 3.17
C THR A 130 16.77 -13.51 2.18
N ILE A 131 17.54 -14.21 1.34
CA ILE A 131 17.06 -15.23 0.40
C ILE A 131 17.84 -16.52 0.68
N LEU A 132 17.13 -17.63 0.89
CA LEU A 132 17.73 -18.94 1.11
C LEU A 132 17.24 -19.93 0.06
N GLN A 133 18.15 -20.49 -0.73
CA GLN A 133 17.84 -21.53 -1.71
C GLN A 133 18.37 -22.88 -1.23
N LEU A 134 17.49 -23.87 -1.19
CA LEU A 134 17.73 -25.22 -0.71
C LEU A 134 17.18 -26.26 -1.69
N ASP A 135 17.28 -25.97 -2.97
CA ASP A 135 16.70 -26.80 -4.01
C ASP A 135 17.47 -28.13 -4.13
N HIS A 136 16.79 -29.20 -4.56
CA HIS A 136 17.41 -30.51 -4.82
C HIS A 136 18.21 -31.08 -3.63
N ASN A 137 17.67 -31.00 -2.41
CA ASN A 137 18.33 -31.46 -1.18
C ASN A 137 17.60 -32.63 -0.49
N ASP A 138 16.70 -33.30 -1.21
CA ASP A 138 15.90 -34.44 -0.73
C ASP A 138 15.15 -34.14 0.60
N VAL A 139 14.71 -32.90 0.79
CA VAL A 139 13.91 -32.51 1.96
C VAL A 139 12.54 -33.18 1.88
N LYS A 140 12.18 -33.98 2.88
CA LYS A 140 10.88 -34.68 2.99
C LYS A 140 9.90 -33.94 3.91
N GLY A 141 10.41 -33.19 4.88
CA GLY A 141 9.62 -32.40 5.81
C GLY A 141 10.39 -31.18 6.29
N PHE A 142 9.67 -30.08 6.52
CA PHE A 142 10.27 -28.79 6.84
C PHE A 142 10.50 -28.57 8.35
N HIS A 143 9.87 -29.37 9.21
CA HIS A 143 9.88 -29.22 10.67
C HIS A 143 11.25 -28.98 11.29
N HIS A 144 12.21 -29.85 10.98
CA HIS A 144 13.56 -29.79 11.57
C HIS A 144 14.31 -28.55 11.12
N LEU A 145 14.17 -28.18 9.86
CA LEU A 145 14.79 -26.99 9.29
C LEU A 145 14.13 -25.72 9.83
N SER A 146 12.79 -25.65 9.85
CA SER A 146 12.02 -24.56 10.42
C SER A 146 12.48 -24.23 11.83
N LYS A 147 12.55 -25.25 12.70
CA LYS A 147 12.95 -25.08 14.10
C LYS A 147 14.42 -24.67 14.23
N ALA A 148 15.31 -25.20 13.39
CA ALA A 148 16.71 -24.80 13.38
C ALA A 148 16.92 -23.34 12.93
N LEU A 149 16.16 -22.89 11.93
CA LEU A 149 16.13 -21.49 11.48
C LEU A 149 15.57 -20.56 12.55
N GLU A 150 14.57 -21.02 13.32
CA GLU A 150 14.02 -20.31 14.48
C GLU A 150 15.06 -20.18 15.60
N GLU A 151 15.63 -21.31 16.03
CA GLU A 151 16.66 -21.38 17.08
C GLU A 151 17.91 -20.56 16.73
N ALA A 152 18.26 -20.45 15.44
CA ALA A 152 19.38 -19.64 14.95
C ALA A 152 19.04 -18.16 14.71
N GLY A 153 17.76 -17.76 14.82
CA GLY A 153 17.31 -16.39 14.57
C GLY A 153 17.22 -15.97 13.10
N LEU A 154 17.45 -16.89 12.15
CA LEU A 154 17.48 -16.63 10.71
C LEU A 154 16.07 -16.41 10.12
N HIS A 155 15.05 -17.02 10.73
CA HIS A 155 13.64 -16.83 10.35
C HIS A 155 13.18 -15.36 10.29
N ALA A 156 13.81 -14.47 11.07
CA ALA A 156 13.46 -13.05 11.11
C ALA A 156 14.01 -12.24 9.92
N SER A 157 15.11 -12.68 9.31
CA SER A 157 15.74 -11.99 8.16
C SER A 157 15.26 -12.50 6.81
N LEU A 158 14.77 -13.75 6.75
CA LEU A 158 14.36 -14.39 5.50
C LEU A 158 13.10 -13.73 4.91
N ARG A 159 13.23 -13.29 3.65
CA ARG A 159 12.16 -12.76 2.78
C ARG A 159 11.76 -13.74 1.69
N ALA A 160 12.69 -14.54 1.20
CA ALA A 160 12.39 -15.59 0.23
C ALA A 160 13.04 -16.93 0.63
N LEU A 161 12.29 -18.01 0.44
CA LEU A 161 12.73 -19.38 0.69
C LEU A 161 12.41 -20.27 -0.50
N SER A 162 13.44 -20.83 -1.13
CA SER A 162 13.28 -21.84 -2.16
C SER A 162 13.60 -23.22 -1.62
N LEU A 163 12.65 -24.13 -1.80
CA LEU A 163 12.70 -25.55 -1.49
C LEU A 163 12.27 -26.36 -2.71
N ALA A 164 12.50 -25.84 -3.92
CA ALA A 164 12.06 -26.47 -5.16
C ALA A 164 12.77 -27.82 -5.39
N HIS A 165 12.12 -28.70 -6.15
CA HIS A 165 12.65 -30.02 -6.51
C HIS A 165 13.09 -30.84 -5.28
N ASN A 166 12.29 -30.83 -4.23
CA ASN A 166 12.46 -31.66 -3.03
C ASN A 166 11.35 -32.72 -2.94
N LYS A 167 11.24 -33.40 -1.80
CA LYS A 167 10.30 -34.51 -1.57
C LYS A 167 9.27 -34.19 -0.49
N ILE A 168 8.91 -32.91 -0.34
CA ILE A 168 7.98 -32.45 0.69
C ILE A 168 6.56 -32.90 0.34
N THR A 169 5.93 -33.67 1.22
CA THR A 169 4.59 -34.23 1.00
C THR A 169 3.50 -33.56 1.85
N SER A 170 3.86 -33.00 3.01
CA SER A 170 2.87 -32.46 3.96
C SER A 170 2.62 -30.97 3.76
N THR A 171 1.35 -30.57 3.83
CA THR A 171 0.91 -29.17 3.88
C THR A 171 1.23 -28.47 5.20
N ASP A 172 1.71 -29.21 6.22
CA ASP A 172 2.11 -28.66 7.52
C ASP A 172 3.21 -27.60 7.41
N ILE A 173 3.98 -27.61 6.31
CA ILE A 173 4.96 -26.58 5.99
C ILE A 173 4.38 -25.16 6.09
N ALA A 174 3.13 -24.95 5.67
CA ALA A 174 2.47 -23.65 5.80
C ALA A 174 2.30 -23.22 7.27
N GLN A 175 1.95 -24.17 8.15
CA GLN A 175 1.82 -23.93 9.57
C GLN A 175 3.18 -23.65 10.23
N GLU A 176 4.24 -24.30 9.77
CA GLU A 176 5.60 -24.11 10.28
C GLU A 176 6.15 -22.73 9.89
N LEU A 177 5.83 -22.26 8.68
CA LEU A 177 6.23 -20.95 8.17
C LEU A 177 5.52 -19.77 8.84
N ARG A 178 4.50 -19.99 9.67
CA ARG A 178 3.77 -18.91 10.39
C ARG A 178 4.66 -18.00 11.25
N HIS A 179 5.83 -18.49 11.65
CA HIS A 179 6.76 -17.74 12.50
C HIS A 179 7.74 -16.87 11.68
N PHE A 180 7.72 -17.01 10.35
CA PHE A 180 8.59 -16.28 9.41
C PHE A 180 7.89 -15.00 8.97
N ALA A 181 7.76 -14.04 9.88
CA ALA A 181 6.98 -12.82 9.67
C ALA A 181 7.49 -11.93 8.52
N SER A 182 8.75 -12.06 8.12
CA SER A 182 9.37 -11.31 7.02
C SER A 182 9.26 -12.01 5.66
N LEU A 183 8.77 -13.24 5.62
CA LEU A 183 8.76 -14.09 4.43
C LEU A 183 7.66 -13.66 3.45
N THR A 184 8.06 -13.22 2.27
CA THR A 184 7.18 -12.75 1.20
C THR A 184 7.05 -13.73 0.06
N GLU A 185 8.05 -14.60 -0.15
CA GLU A 185 8.09 -15.54 -1.27
C GLU A 185 8.51 -16.95 -0.83
N VAL A 186 7.77 -17.95 -1.30
CA VAL A 186 8.10 -19.36 -1.10
C VAL A 186 8.04 -20.08 -2.44
N ASN A 187 9.03 -20.90 -2.72
CA ASN A 187 9.05 -21.76 -3.90
C ASN A 187 9.15 -23.23 -3.49
N LEU A 188 8.15 -24.01 -3.86
CA LEU A 188 7.98 -25.44 -3.61
C LEU A 188 7.68 -26.20 -4.91
N ILE A 189 7.91 -25.60 -6.08
CA ILE A 189 7.79 -26.26 -7.38
C ILE A 189 8.45 -27.64 -7.34
N ASP A 190 7.80 -28.61 -7.99
CA ASP A 190 8.24 -30.00 -8.06
C ASP A 190 8.40 -30.71 -6.71
N ASN A 191 7.66 -30.28 -5.68
CA ASN A 191 7.41 -31.08 -4.48
C ASN A 191 6.03 -31.76 -4.55
N PRO A 192 5.88 -33.00 -4.02
CA PRO A 192 4.58 -33.69 -3.97
C PRO A 192 3.44 -32.88 -3.30
N VAL A 193 3.76 -32.02 -2.33
CA VAL A 193 2.77 -31.16 -1.63
C VAL A 193 1.99 -30.25 -2.58
N THR A 194 2.58 -29.85 -3.71
CA THR A 194 1.94 -28.97 -4.72
C THR A 194 0.75 -29.65 -5.41
N GLN A 195 0.66 -30.97 -5.38
CA GLN A 195 -0.45 -31.75 -5.94
C GLN A 195 -1.67 -31.80 -5.02
N SER A 196 -1.55 -31.34 -3.77
CA SER A 196 -2.66 -31.31 -2.82
C SER A 196 -3.70 -30.25 -3.23
N PRO A 197 -5.01 -30.58 -3.25
CA PRO A 197 -6.06 -29.62 -3.61
C PRO A 197 -6.14 -28.44 -2.63
N ASP A 198 -5.78 -28.66 -1.37
CA ASP A 198 -5.81 -27.64 -0.32
C ASP A 198 -4.50 -26.85 -0.20
N TYR A 199 -3.51 -27.12 -1.05
CA TYR A 199 -2.16 -26.57 -0.96
C TYR A 199 -2.17 -25.03 -0.84
N LYS A 200 -2.73 -24.32 -1.83
CA LYS A 200 -2.80 -22.86 -1.81
C LYS A 200 -3.67 -22.33 -0.65
N LEU A 201 -4.75 -23.02 -0.31
CA LEU A 201 -5.64 -22.63 0.78
C LEU A 201 -4.92 -22.67 2.14
N MET A 202 -4.09 -23.68 2.36
CA MET A 202 -3.31 -23.84 3.58
C MET A 202 -2.28 -22.73 3.77
N PHE A 203 -1.62 -22.30 2.69
CA PHE A 203 -0.73 -21.14 2.70
C PHE A 203 -1.49 -19.84 2.95
N LYS A 204 -2.63 -19.59 2.28
CA LYS A 204 -3.48 -18.42 2.56
C LYS A 204 -3.94 -18.36 4.03
N LYS A 205 -4.23 -19.51 4.63
CA LYS A 205 -4.70 -19.61 6.02
C LYS A 205 -3.59 -19.36 7.06
N HIS A 206 -2.41 -19.92 6.86
CA HIS A 206 -1.35 -19.91 7.89
C HIS A 206 -0.24 -18.87 7.64
N VAL A 207 -0.10 -18.39 6.40
CA VAL A 207 0.90 -17.40 5.98
C VAL A 207 0.21 -16.33 5.09
N PRO A 208 -0.80 -15.60 5.60
CA PRO A 208 -1.60 -14.67 4.80
C PRO A 208 -0.82 -13.46 4.26
N TRP A 209 0.40 -13.21 4.77
CA TRP A 209 1.30 -12.15 4.29
C TRP A 209 2.20 -12.59 3.13
N LEU A 210 2.12 -13.86 2.70
CA LEU A 210 2.91 -14.37 1.58
C LEU A 210 2.42 -13.74 0.25
N HIS A 211 3.32 -13.08 -0.48
CA HIS A 211 3.02 -12.45 -1.78
C HIS A 211 3.18 -13.42 -2.94
N GLY A 212 4.22 -14.26 -2.94
CA GLY A 212 4.52 -15.22 -4.00
C GLY A 212 4.59 -16.66 -3.50
N LEU A 213 3.92 -17.57 -4.18
CA LEU A 213 4.04 -19.02 -4.02
C LEU A 213 4.29 -19.65 -5.37
N ASP A 214 5.39 -20.38 -5.53
CA ASP A 214 5.74 -21.12 -6.76
C ASP A 214 5.84 -20.21 -8.00
N GLY A 215 6.30 -18.97 -7.79
CA GLY A 215 6.36 -17.96 -8.85
C GLY A 215 4.99 -17.34 -9.21
N GLU A 216 3.91 -17.79 -8.59
CA GLU A 216 2.57 -17.22 -8.74
C GLU A 216 2.23 -16.26 -7.59
N SER A 217 1.51 -15.17 -7.88
CA SER A 217 1.02 -14.25 -6.85
C SER A 217 -0.07 -14.91 -6.00
N MET A 218 0.13 -14.95 -4.68
CA MET A 218 -0.87 -15.43 -3.70
C MET A 218 -1.82 -14.34 -3.24
N ALA A 219 -1.40 -13.08 -3.36
CA ALA A 219 -2.29 -11.95 -3.26
C ALA A 219 -3.27 -12.00 -4.44
N ALA A 220 -4.55 -11.73 -4.17
CA ALA A 220 -5.46 -11.34 -5.24
C ALA A 220 -4.74 -10.24 -6.06
N PRO A 221 -4.77 -10.30 -7.41
CA PRO A 221 -4.17 -9.25 -8.21
C PRO A 221 -4.70 -7.92 -7.66
N PRO A 222 -3.82 -7.01 -7.24
CA PRO A 222 -4.27 -5.78 -6.61
C PRO A 222 -4.93 -4.92 -7.67
N LEU A 223 -6.24 -5.10 -7.87
CA LEU A 223 -7.10 -4.35 -8.78
C LEU A 223 -6.63 -4.41 -10.25
N GLU A 224 -7.55 -4.65 -11.18
CA GLU A 224 -7.26 -4.51 -12.62
C GLU A 224 -7.10 -3.01 -12.97
N LEU A 225 -5.92 -2.44 -12.65
CA LEU A 225 -5.36 -1.13 -13.06
C LEU A 225 -6.00 0.16 -12.48
N PRO A 226 -5.26 1.29 -12.37
CA PRO A 226 -3.81 1.51 -12.44
C PRO A 226 -3.27 2.00 -11.09
N TRP A 227 -2.71 1.10 -10.28
CA TRP A 227 -1.61 1.49 -9.38
C TRP A 227 -0.38 1.78 -10.25
N PRO A 228 0.58 2.66 -9.85
CA PRO A 228 1.74 3.02 -10.66
C PRO A 228 2.42 1.80 -11.28
N ARG A 229 2.39 1.74 -12.62
CA ARG A 229 3.15 0.74 -13.37
C ARG A 229 4.63 1.04 -13.19
N PHE A 230 5.30 0.23 -12.39
CA PHE A 230 6.75 0.25 -12.30
C PHE A 230 7.31 -0.30 -13.62
N PHE A 231 7.65 0.58 -14.56
CA PHE A 231 8.36 0.15 -15.76
C PHE A 231 9.72 -0.47 -15.36
N ASP A 232 9.96 -1.69 -15.86
CA ASP A 232 11.28 -2.30 -15.91
C ASP A 232 11.95 -1.86 -17.22
N PRO A 233 13.08 -1.12 -17.18
CA PRO A 233 13.81 -0.71 -18.38
C PRO A 233 14.22 -1.88 -19.30
N LYS A 234 14.26 -3.11 -18.77
CA LYS A 234 14.66 -4.31 -19.53
C LYS A 234 13.53 -4.91 -20.38
N HIS A 235 12.30 -4.47 -20.19
CA HIS A 235 11.12 -4.92 -20.93
C HIS A 235 10.50 -3.82 -21.79
N ALA A 236 11.23 -2.76 -22.10
CA ALA A 236 10.82 -1.84 -23.16
C ALA A 236 10.78 -2.63 -24.49
N PRO A 237 9.63 -2.71 -25.18
CA PRO A 237 9.66 -2.99 -26.61
C PRO A 237 10.57 -1.95 -27.25
N ILE A 238 11.44 -2.41 -28.13
CA ILE A 238 12.34 -1.60 -28.95
C ILE A 238 11.46 -0.81 -29.94
N ASP A 239 10.69 0.15 -29.46
CA ASP A 239 9.85 1.06 -30.25
C ASP A 239 9.90 2.49 -29.69
N ALA A 240 10.87 2.79 -28.82
CA ALA A 240 11.17 4.15 -28.35
C ALA A 240 11.79 5.06 -29.45
N ILE A 241 11.85 4.59 -30.71
CA ILE A 241 12.27 5.41 -31.86
C ILE A 241 11.06 6.04 -32.57
N ASN A 242 9.82 5.60 -32.33
CA ASN A 242 8.63 6.20 -32.91
C ASN A 242 7.80 6.94 -31.85
N ALA A 243 8.41 7.95 -31.22
CA ALA A 243 7.69 8.92 -30.39
C ALA A 243 6.96 9.92 -31.28
N ASP A 244 5.84 9.51 -31.89
CA ASP A 244 5.00 10.42 -32.69
C ASP A 244 3.48 10.27 -32.47
N HIS A 245 3.06 9.62 -31.39
CA HIS A 245 1.65 9.59 -31.00
C HIS A 245 1.47 10.07 -29.56
N GLY A 246 0.56 11.03 -29.41
CA GLY A 246 0.27 11.76 -28.19
C GLY A 246 -0.13 10.88 -27.00
N PHE A 247 0.00 11.48 -25.81
CA PHE A 247 -0.35 10.92 -24.50
C PHE A 247 0.54 9.80 -23.95
N SER A 248 1.83 9.76 -24.30
CA SER A 248 2.79 9.03 -23.48
C SER A 248 2.97 9.75 -22.13
N SER A 249 2.26 9.26 -21.12
CA SER A 249 2.54 9.45 -19.70
C SER A 249 4.06 9.55 -19.50
N SER A 250 4.55 10.71 -19.02
CA SER A 250 5.90 10.80 -18.48
C SER A 250 5.92 9.96 -17.19
N VAL A 251 6.10 8.65 -17.35
CA VAL A 251 6.12 7.67 -16.25
C VAL A 251 7.24 8.08 -15.30
N ARG A 252 6.89 8.40 -14.05
CA ARG A 252 7.90 8.64 -13.01
C ARG A 252 8.64 7.34 -12.79
N VAL A 253 9.94 7.34 -13.07
CA VAL A 253 10.82 6.21 -12.78
C VAL A 253 11.17 6.27 -11.30
N TYR A 254 10.68 5.29 -10.54
CA TYR A 254 11.04 5.13 -9.13
C TYR A 254 12.30 4.29 -8.99
N ASP A 255 13.20 4.70 -8.10
CA ASP A 255 14.33 3.87 -7.70
C ASP A 255 13.88 2.68 -6.83
N SER A 256 14.81 1.78 -6.49
CA SER A 256 14.51 0.59 -5.69
C SER A 256 14.01 0.93 -4.27
N ALA A 257 14.49 2.01 -3.66
CA ALA A 257 14.07 2.43 -2.33
C ALA A 257 12.65 3.02 -2.35
N GLN A 258 12.35 3.86 -3.33
CA GLN A 258 11.03 4.43 -3.57
C GLN A 258 10.00 3.33 -3.89
N LYS A 259 10.36 2.35 -4.73
CA LYS A 259 9.53 1.17 -5.00
C LYS A 259 9.20 0.40 -3.72
N ALA A 260 10.20 0.17 -2.89
CA ALA A 260 10.02 -0.60 -1.65
C ALA A 260 9.13 0.16 -0.64
N LEU A 261 9.26 1.49 -0.56
CA LEU A 261 8.38 2.34 0.25
C LEU A 261 6.93 2.32 -0.24
N LEU A 262 6.71 2.46 -1.54
CA LEU A 262 5.37 2.39 -2.14
C LEU A 262 4.72 1.01 -1.90
N HIS A 263 5.50 -0.06 -2.08
CA HIS A 263 5.06 -1.42 -1.79
C HIS A 263 4.67 -1.61 -0.32
N PHE A 264 5.40 -1.00 0.61
CA PHE A 264 5.02 -1.01 2.03
C PHE A 264 3.71 -0.27 2.29
N ILE A 265 3.51 0.92 1.70
CA ILE A 265 2.25 1.64 1.85
C ILE A 265 1.08 0.81 1.30
N GLN A 266 1.27 0.15 0.17
CA GLN A 266 0.24 -0.72 -0.40
C GLN A 266 -0.06 -1.93 0.50
N SER A 267 0.96 -2.74 0.80
CA SER A 267 0.78 -4.03 1.48
C SER A 267 0.49 -3.92 2.98
N ALA A 268 1.12 -2.96 3.67
CA ALA A 268 1.00 -2.82 5.12
C ALA A 268 -0.07 -1.81 5.55
N VAL A 269 -0.50 -0.90 4.66
CA VAL A 269 -1.44 0.17 5.02
C VAL A 269 -2.75 0.06 4.25
N LEU A 270 -2.73 0.16 2.92
CA LEU A 270 -3.96 0.24 2.14
C LEU A 270 -4.70 -1.10 2.07
N ASN A 271 -4.02 -2.18 1.68
CA ASN A 271 -4.66 -3.49 1.56
C ASN A 271 -5.35 -3.93 2.88
N PRO A 272 -4.73 -3.80 4.07
CA PRO A 272 -5.40 -4.17 5.31
C PRO A 272 -6.55 -3.23 5.69
N LEU A 273 -6.51 -1.95 5.28
CA LEU A 273 -7.61 -0.99 5.48
C LEU A 273 -8.83 -1.27 4.59
N GLU A 274 -8.60 -1.85 3.41
CA GLU A 274 -9.65 -2.20 2.43
C GLU A 274 -10.22 -3.61 2.64
N MET A 275 -9.50 -4.47 3.35
CA MET A 275 -9.89 -5.86 3.58
C MET A 275 -11.24 -5.96 4.30
N GLU A 276 -12.15 -6.76 3.75
CA GLU A 276 -13.42 -7.05 4.42
C GLU A 276 -13.21 -7.93 5.67
N PRO A 277 -14.02 -7.75 6.73
CA PRO A 277 -13.86 -8.50 7.96
C PRO A 277 -14.05 -9.99 7.73
N ALA A 278 -13.03 -10.78 8.05
CA ALA A 278 -13.08 -12.23 8.02
C ALA A 278 -12.88 -12.81 9.45
N PRO A 279 -13.56 -13.92 9.80
CA PRO A 279 -13.40 -14.54 11.11
C PRO A 279 -11.93 -14.88 11.40
N GLY A 280 -11.39 -14.35 12.50
CA GLY A 280 -10.03 -14.65 12.97
C GLY A 280 -8.92 -13.80 12.34
N LEU A 281 -9.23 -12.90 11.40
CA LEU A 281 -8.28 -11.93 10.84
C LEU A 281 -8.51 -10.54 11.43
N LEU A 282 -7.42 -9.81 11.70
CA LEU A 282 -7.49 -8.39 11.98
C LEU A 282 -7.72 -7.66 10.65
N THR A 283 -8.70 -6.77 10.59
CA THR A 283 -9.06 -6.00 9.39
C THR A 283 -9.26 -4.53 9.71
N GLY A 284 -9.18 -3.66 8.71
CA GLY A 284 -9.37 -2.24 8.89
C GLY A 284 -8.27 -1.63 9.76
N VAL A 285 -8.65 -0.69 10.63
CA VAL A 285 -7.70 0.06 11.46
C VAL A 285 -6.91 -0.83 12.44
N ASP A 286 -7.55 -1.89 12.95
CA ASP A 286 -6.90 -2.80 13.89
C ASP A 286 -5.70 -3.52 13.24
N ALA A 287 -5.81 -3.85 11.95
CA ALA A 287 -4.78 -4.54 11.18
C ALA A 287 -3.53 -3.68 10.94
N VAL A 288 -3.70 -2.36 10.80
CA VAL A 288 -2.59 -1.43 10.54
C VAL A 288 -2.02 -0.80 11.81
N SER A 289 -2.58 -1.09 12.98
CA SER A 289 -2.21 -0.42 14.23
C SER A 289 -0.72 -0.52 14.56
N ASP A 290 -0.09 -1.67 14.26
CA ASP A 290 1.34 -1.90 14.51
C ASP A 290 2.27 -1.21 13.50
N VAL A 291 1.73 -0.74 12.38
CA VAL A 291 2.46 0.04 11.36
C VAL A 291 2.71 1.47 11.82
N TYR A 292 1.88 2.01 12.70
CA TYR A 292 2.07 3.34 13.28
C TYR A 292 3.06 3.31 14.45
N ALA A 293 3.98 4.27 14.48
CA ALA A 293 4.89 4.47 15.62
C ALA A 293 4.11 4.77 16.91
N LEU A 294 4.69 4.48 18.08
CA LEU A 294 4.04 4.73 19.37
C LEU A 294 3.65 6.20 19.58
N ASN A 295 4.46 7.12 19.04
CA ASN A 295 4.26 8.56 19.07
C ASN A 295 3.76 9.15 17.74
N ALA A 296 3.20 8.33 16.85
CA ALA A 296 2.72 8.80 15.55
C ALA A 296 1.66 9.90 15.68
N SER A 297 1.61 10.80 14.69
CA SER A 297 0.58 11.84 14.59
C SER A 297 -0.37 11.58 13.41
N PHE A 298 -1.63 11.98 13.57
CA PHE A 298 -2.60 11.99 12.48
C PHE A 298 -3.43 13.28 12.46
N THR A 299 -3.62 13.81 11.25
CA THR A 299 -4.48 14.99 11.00
C THR A 299 -5.40 14.75 9.81
N PHE A 300 -6.62 15.27 9.94
CA PHE A 300 -7.67 15.19 8.93
C PHE A 300 -8.13 16.59 8.55
N SER A 301 -8.14 16.88 7.26
CA SER A 301 -8.50 18.20 6.73
C SER A 301 -9.53 18.10 5.63
N LEU A 302 -10.38 19.11 5.55
CA LEU A 302 -11.30 19.36 4.44
C LEU A 302 -10.89 20.67 3.79
N VAL A 303 -10.80 20.71 2.45
CA VAL A 303 -10.52 21.96 1.74
C VAL A 303 -11.69 22.95 1.75
N SER A 304 -12.91 22.44 1.96
CA SER A 304 -14.14 23.22 2.11
C SER A 304 -15.18 22.39 2.85
N ASN A 305 -16.28 23.00 3.30
CA ASN A 305 -17.40 22.21 3.86
C ASN A 305 -18.02 21.28 2.80
N GLU A 306 -17.99 21.66 1.52
CA GLU A 306 -18.43 20.84 0.38
C GLU A 306 -17.58 19.58 0.22
N ALA A 307 -16.31 19.58 0.65
CA ALA A 307 -15.49 18.37 0.61
C ALA A 307 -15.98 17.26 1.55
N ALA A 308 -16.83 17.58 2.54
CA ALA A 308 -17.54 16.59 3.34
C ALA A 308 -18.94 16.24 2.77
N VAL A 309 -19.33 16.84 1.65
CA VAL A 309 -20.61 16.63 0.98
C VAL A 309 -20.35 15.97 -0.36
N SER A 310 -20.76 14.72 -0.49
CA SER A 310 -20.86 14.04 -1.77
C SER A 310 -22.28 13.52 -1.87
N THR A 311 -22.96 13.80 -2.98
CA THR A 311 -24.28 13.22 -3.25
C THR A 311 -24.12 11.70 -3.29
N PRO A 312 -24.81 10.94 -2.43
CA PRO A 312 -24.72 9.49 -2.47
C PRO A 312 -25.21 8.99 -3.82
N SER A 313 -24.39 8.22 -4.54
CA SER A 313 -24.77 7.61 -5.82
C SER A 313 -25.23 6.17 -5.62
N ARG A 314 -26.12 5.70 -6.50
CA ARG A 314 -26.59 4.31 -6.56
C ARG A 314 -25.90 3.60 -7.72
N THR A 315 -25.61 2.32 -7.54
CA THR A 315 -24.98 1.47 -8.56
C THR A 315 -25.93 0.81 -9.57
N ALA A 316 -27.22 1.20 -9.56
CA ALA A 316 -28.37 0.78 -10.39
C ALA A 316 -29.33 -0.30 -9.82
N GLY A 317 -30.56 0.15 -9.51
CA GLY A 317 -31.74 -0.68 -9.17
C GLY A 317 -32.54 -0.11 -7.99
N GLY A 318 -33.86 -0.17 -8.06
CA GLY A 318 -34.77 0.45 -7.09
C GLY A 318 -35.34 -0.56 -6.11
N GLY A 319 -35.17 -0.33 -4.81
CA GLY A 319 -35.86 -1.08 -3.75
C GLY A 319 -36.01 -0.31 -2.41
N SER A 320 -37.25 -0.29 -1.90
CA SER A 320 -37.85 0.13 -0.60
C SER A 320 -37.15 1.10 0.39
N SER A 321 -37.99 1.92 1.05
CA SER A 321 -37.69 3.20 1.70
C SER A 321 -37.28 3.18 3.19
N THR A 322 -37.35 2.04 3.89
CA THR A 322 -37.04 1.97 5.34
C THR A 322 -35.56 1.72 5.62
N ALA A 323 -34.93 0.75 4.95
CA ALA A 323 -33.48 0.52 5.04
C ALA A 323 -32.66 1.75 4.59
N GLN A 324 -33.21 2.57 3.69
CA GLN A 324 -32.59 3.79 3.19
C GLN A 324 -32.46 4.88 4.26
N ARG A 325 -33.38 4.99 5.22
CA ARG A 325 -33.32 6.04 6.25
C ARG A 325 -32.15 5.86 7.21
N ASP A 326 -31.86 4.62 7.58
CA ASP A 326 -30.75 4.31 8.48
C ASP A 326 -29.40 4.48 7.76
N VAL A 327 -29.29 4.08 6.49
CA VAL A 327 -28.09 4.34 5.67
C VAL A 327 -27.85 5.85 5.52
N VAL A 328 -28.89 6.62 5.19
CA VAL A 328 -28.77 8.08 5.08
C VAL A 328 -28.37 8.71 6.41
N ARG A 329 -28.94 8.25 7.54
CA ARG A 329 -28.54 8.71 8.87
C ARG A 329 -27.07 8.42 9.16
N GLU A 330 -26.58 7.23 8.81
CA GLU A 330 -25.17 6.86 8.99
C GLU A 330 -24.23 7.70 8.11
N ILE A 331 -24.62 7.98 6.87
CA ILE A 331 -23.90 8.88 5.96
C ILE A 331 -23.83 10.30 6.51
N VAL A 332 -24.96 10.83 6.99
CA VAL A 332 -25.02 12.16 7.61
C VAL A 332 -24.17 12.20 8.88
N GLY A 333 -24.26 11.18 9.73
CA GLY A 333 -23.43 11.05 10.93
C GLY A 333 -21.93 10.99 10.59
N PHE A 334 -21.55 10.28 9.54
CA PHE A 334 -20.18 10.21 9.08
C PHE A 334 -19.64 11.56 8.59
N ARG A 335 -20.44 12.28 7.80
CA ARG A 335 -20.15 13.65 7.37
C ARG A 335 -19.95 14.60 8.55
N MET A 336 -20.80 14.51 9.58
CA MET A 336 -20.69 15.36 10.77
C MET A 336 -19.38 15.08 11.51
N ARG A 337 -19.03 13.80 11.73
CA ARG A 337 -17.75 13.40 12.34
C ARG A 337 -16.54 13.99 11.60
N GLN A 338 -16.55 13.95 10.27
CA GLN A 338 -15.49 14.53 9.45
C GLN A 338 -15.45 16.06 9.55
N THR A 339 -16.61 16.72 9.53
CA THR A 339 -16.72 18.18 9.64
C THR A 339 -16.22 18.67 11.00
N GLU A 340 -16.58 17.99 12.09
CA GLU A 340 -16.13 18.28 13.46
C GLU A 340 -14.64 17.99 13.65
N SER A 341 -14.12 17.00 12.92
CA SER A 341 -12.70 16.61 12.97
C SER A 341 -11.81 17.43 12.05
N ASN A 342 -12.35 18.40 11.31
CA ASN A 342 -11.59 19.19 10.35
C ASN A 342 -10.50 20.03 11.04
N HIS A 343 -9.25 19.83 10.61
CA HIS A 343 -8.06 20.53 11.07
C HIS A 343 -7.45 21.39 9.96
N ASN A 344 -8.24 22.29 9.38
CA ASN A 344 -7.77 23.21 8.35
C ASN A 344 -7.51 24.61 8.95
N VAL A 345 -6.24 24.95 9.13
CA VAL A 345 -5.81 26.23 9.73
C VAL A 345 -6.34 27.44 8.96
N LEU A 346 -6.49 27.34 7.63
CA LEU A 346 -6.95 28.45 6.80
C LEU A 346 -8.45 28.73 6.92
N LEU A 347 -9.24 27.71 7.27
CA LEU A 347 -10.69 27.82 7.46
C LEU A 347 -11.08 27.97 8.94
N GLY A 348 -10.08 28.05 9.83
CA GLY A 348 -10.26 27.94 11.26
C GLY A 348 -10.31 26.48 11.74
N LEU A 349 -9.74 26.24 12.91
CA LEU A 349 -9.68 24.91 13.51
C LEU A 349 -11.03 24.56 14.16
N LYS A 350 -11.76 23.60 13.60
CA LYS A 350 -12.92 22.99 14.26
C LYS A 350 -12.49 21.96 15.29
N SER A 351 -11.44 21.20 14.97
CA SER A 351 -10.74 20.33 15.91
C SER A 351 -9.38 20.94 16.26
N THR A 352 -9.20 21.34 17.52
CA THR A 352 -7.91 21.84 18.03
C THR A 352 -6.95 20.70 18.40
N THR A 353 -7.43 19.45 18.40
CA THR A 353 -6.69 18.29 18.86
C THR A 353 -6.20 17.46 17.67
N VAL A 354 -4.88 17.46 17.48
CA VAL A 354 -4.19 16.48 16.62
C VAL A 354 -4.19 15.14 17.32
N ALA A 355 -4.45 14.05 16.59
CA ALA A 355 -4.34 12.72 17.16
C ALA A 355 -2.86 12.38 17.34
N ILE A 356 -2.43 12.18 18.58
CA ILE A 356 -1.02 11.90 18.91
C ILE A 356 -0.95 10.59 19.68
N GLY A 357 -0.05 9.73 19.22
CA GLY A 357 0.16 8.38 19.71
C GLY A 357 -0.71 7.36 18.97
N ARG A 358 -0.14 6.18 18.76
CA ARG A 358 -0.73 5.08 17.97
C ARG A 358 -2.22 4.86 18.23
N THR A 359 -2.62 4.75 19.49
CA THR A 359 -4.01 4.49 19.88
C THR A 359 -4.95 5.63 19.47
N SER A 360 -4.52 6.88 19.65
CA SER A 360 -5.31 8.05 19.26
C SER A 360 -5.42 8.16 17.74
N VAL A 361 -4.32 7.89 17.03
CA VAL A 361 -4.29 7.84 15.56
C VAL A 361 -5.28 6.80 15.05
N CYS A 362 -5.22 5.57 15.54
CA CYS A 362 -6.14 4.49 15.14
C CYS A 362 -7.60 4.88 15.42
N ALA A 363 -7.90 5.36 16.63
CA ALA A 363 -9.26 5.79 16.97
C ALA A 363 -9.76 6.91 16.04
N LYS A 364 -8.88 7.86 15.66
CA LYS A 364 -9.25 8.95 14.76
C LYS A 364 -9.43 8.48 13.31
N LEU A 365 -8.58 7.56 12.83
CA LEU A 365 -8.72 6.92 11.52
C LEU A 365 -10.07 6.20 11.40
N GLU A 366 -10.45 5.40 12.39
CA GLU A 366 -11.76 4.71 12.42
C GLU A 366 -12.92 5.72 12.44
N HIS A 367 -12.75 6.82 13.19
CA HIS A 367 -13.78 7.85 13.35
C HIS A 367 -14.07 8.65 12.06
N VAL A 368 -13.03 8.99 11.27
CA VAL A 368 -13.14 9.95 10.15
C VAL A 368 -12.91 9.36 8.75
N LEU A 369 -12.28 8.19 8.65
CA LEU A 369 -11.96 7.56 7.36
C LEU A 369 -12.49 6.12 7.26
N TYR A 370 -12.35 5.31 8.30
CA TYR A 370 -12.62 3.86 8.21
C TYR A 370 -13.67 3.39 9.23
N PRO A 371 -14.89 3.97 9.23
CA PRO A 371 -15.94 3.52 10.13
C PRO A 371 -16.36 2.09 9.82
N LYS A 372 -16.60 1.28 10.85
CA LYS A 372 -16.97 -0.15 10.74
C LYS A 372 -18.21 -0.46 9.90
N ASN A 373 -19.09 0.53 9.73
CA ASN A 373 -20.32 0.39 8.94
C ASN A 373 -20.08 0.54 7.43
N PHE A 374 -18.86 0.90 7.01
CA PHE A 374 -18.51 1.10 5.61
C PHE A 374 -17.38 0.15 5.21
N VAL A 375 -17.43 -0.29 3.95
CA VAL A 375 -16.29 -0.83 3.23
C VAL A 375 -15.63 0.34 2.52
N VAL A 376 -14.32 0.48 2.67
CA VAL A 376 -13.56 1.58 2.11
C VAL A 376 -12.64 1.04 1.03
N SER A 377 -12.55 1.75 -0.09
CA SER A 377 -11.65 1.43 -1.19
C SER A 377 -10.92 2.69 -1.64
N HIS A 378 -9.66 2.56 -2.03
CA HIS A 378 -8.86 3.66 -2.56
C HIS A 378 -8.53 3.43 -4.02
N TYR A 379 -8.92 4.36 -4.86
CA TYR A 379 -8.40 4.49 -6.21
C TYR A 379 -7.21 5.44 -6.19
N ILE A 380 -5.98 4.91 -6.33
CA ILE A 380 -4.75 5.70 -6.28
C ILE A 380 -4.36 6.11 -7.70
N HIS A 381 -3.99 7.38 -7.88
CA HIS A 381 -3.53 7.88 -9.18
C HIS A 381 -2.12 7.39 -9.54
N ASP A 382 -1.81 7.35 -10.83
CA ASP A 382 -0.57 6.78 -11.43
C ASP A 382 0.75 7.45 -11.01
N SER A 383 0.72 8.53 -10.23
CA SER A 383 1.89 9.35 -9.92
C SER A 383 2.02 9.70 -8.43
N PRO A 384 2.13 8.72 -7.51
CA PRO A 384 2.48 9.04 -6.14
C PRO A 384 3.87 9.69 -6.08
N ASP A 385 4.07 10.61 -5.13
CA ASP A 385 5.35 11.28 -4.92
C ASP A 385 6.07 10.65 -3.74
N VAL A 386 7.38 10.39 -3.88
CA VAL A 386 8.21 9.82 -2.80
C VAL A 386 9.49 10.62 -2.67
N ALA A 387 9.60 11.35 -1.56
CA ALA A 387 10.80 12.09 -1.21
C ALA A 387 11.50 11.41 -0.03
N VAL A 388 12.74 10.96 -0.24
CA VAL A 388 13.60 10.46 0.83
C VAL A 388 14.41 11.63 1.36
N LEU A 389 14.15 11.99 2.61
CA LEU A 389 14.88 12.99 3.37
C LEU A 389 15.96 12.26 4.16
N ASP A 390 17.18 12.26 3.64
CA ASP A 390 18.36 11.74 4.34
C ASP A 390 19.46 12.82 4.41
N ASN A 391 20.59 12.48 5.05
CA ASN A 391 21.71 13.39 5.23
C ASN A 391 22.51 13.62 3.93
N LYS A 392 22.06 13.14 2.77
CA LYS A 392 22.78 13.29 1.49
C LYS A 392 22.42 14.57 0.74
N GLY A 393 21.34 15.27 1.14
CA GLY A 393 20.98 16.59 0.62
C GLY A 393 20.72 16.65 -0.90
N PHE A 394 20.19 17.78 -1.37
CA PHE A 394 20.22 18.13 -2.79
C PHE A 394 21.42 19.04 -3.03
N GLY A 395 22.51 18.48 -3.55
CA GLY A 395 23.71 19.23 -3.97
C GLY A 395 24.99 18.82 -3.23
N PRO A 396 26.17 19.10 -3.82
CA PRO A 396 27.44 18.47 -3.43
C PRO A 396 27.94 18.82 -2.02
N ASN A 397 27.32 19.75 -1.30
CA ASN A 397 27.77 20.21 0.03
C ASN A 397 26.64 20.28 1.10
N ALA A 398 25.46 19.71 0.85
CA ALA A 398 24.32 19.86 1.75
C ALA A 398 24.26 18.76 2.82
N ILE A 399 24.97 18.94 3.94
CA ILE A 399 24.74 18.13 5.16
C ILE A 399 23.54 18.73 5.89
N VAL A 400 22.34 18.21 5.61
CA VAL A 400 21.17 18.50 6.46
C VAL A 400 21.33 17.65 7.71
N GLY A 401 21.40 18.28 8.89
CA GLY A 401 21.64 17.61 10.17
C GLY A 401 20.45 16.80 10.69
N MET A 402 19.87 15.89 9.90
CA MET A 402 18.80 15.02 10.39
C MET A 402 19.39 13.84 11.17
N LYS A 403 18.92 13.67 12.40
CA LYS A 403 19.35 12.55 13.27
C LYS A 403 18.85 11.19 12.77
N GLN A 404 17.75 11.16 12.02
CA GLN A 404 17.15 9.95 11.46
C GLN A 404 16.61 10.24 10.05
N PRO A 405 16.82 9.36 9.07
CA PRO A 405 16.24 9.52 7.74
C PRO A 405 14.72 9.36 7.80
N LEU A 406 14.02 10.20 7.03
CA LEU A 406 12.56 10.18 6.90
C LEU A 406 12.20 10.03 5.43
N SER A 407 11.13 9.32 5.14
CA SER A 407 10.55 9.26 3.80
C SER A 407 9.17 9.87 3.82
N VAL A 408 8.87 10.73 2.85
CA VAL A 408 7.57 11.37 2.69
C VAL A 408 6.94 10.82 1.43
N ILE A 409 5.80 10.15 1.58
CA ILE A 409 5.00 9.61 0.48
C ILE A 409 3.75 10.48 0.35
N THR A 410 3.48 11.00 -0.84
CA THR A 410 2.23 11.71 -1.15
C THR A 410 1.41 10.90 -2.14
N LEU A 411 0.22 10.51 -1.71
CA LEU A 411 -0.78 9.82 -2.53
C LEU A 411 -1.88 10.79 -2.92
N HIS A 412 -2.35 10.66 -4.15
CA HIS A 412 -3.57 11.30 -4.63
C HIS A 412 -4.50 10.21 -5.15
N GLY A 413 -5.79 10.41 -4.97
CA GLY A 413 -6.75 9.38 -5.33
C GLY A 413 -8.20 9.75 -5.09
N VAL A 414 -9.08 8.79 -5.32
CA VAL A 414 -10.49 8.81 -4.92
C VAL A 414 -10.69 7.77 -3.83
N MET A 415 -11.23 8.20 -2.69
CA MET A 415 -11.67 7.32 -1.62
C MET A 415 -13.16 7.05 -1.79
N LEU A 416 -13.53 5.77 -1.73
CA LEU A 416 -14.88 5.27 -1.92
C LEU A 416 -15.36 4.63 -0.62
N TRP A 417 -16.52 5.02 -0.14
CA TRP A 417 -17.18 4.40 1.01
C TRP A 417 -18.49 3.75 0.56
N ARG A 418 -18.57 2.44 0.72
CA ARG A 418 -19.78 1.65 0.47
C ARG A 418 -20.39 1.23 1.80
N TYR A 419 -21.67 1.52 2.02
CA TYR A 419 -22.34 1.09 3.25
C TYR A 419 -22.48 -0.44 3.31
N ARG A 420 -22.23 -1.05 4.48
CA ARG A 420 -22.43 -2.49 4.72
C ARG A 420 -23.91 -2.77 4.97
N THR A 421 -24.59 -3.39 4.00
CA THR A 421 -25.95 -3.92 4.20
C THR A 421 -25.89 -5.19 5.03
N ALA A 422 -26.57 -5.21 6.18
CA ALA A 422 -26.69 -6.41 7.00
C ALA A 422 -27.58 -7.45 6.30
N GLY A 423 -26.99 -8.56 5.83
CA GLY A 423 -27.67 -9.73 5.31
C GLY A 423 -26.87 -10.99 5.63
N SER A 424 -27.51 -12.00 6.21
CA SER A 424 -26.87 -13.16 6.84
C SER A 424 -26.57 -14.35 5.93
N ASP A 425 -26.47 -14.19 4.61
CA ASP A 425 -26.15 -15.29 3.68
C ASP A 425 -25.10 -14.84 2.66
N ALA A 426 -23.83 -15.13 2.97
CA ALA A 426 -22.66 -14.50 2.36
C ALA A 426 -22.33 -14.96 0.92
N ASP A 427 -22.78 -16.14 0.47
CA ASP A 427 -22.20 -16.76 -0.74
C ASP A 427 -23.02 -16.63 -2.03
N VAL A 428 -24.31 -16.26 -1.99
CA VAL A 428 -25.17 -16.19 -3.20
C VAL A 428 -25.51 -14.75 -3.63
N GLN A 429 -25.27 -13.75 -2.78
CA GLN A 429 -25.75 -12.37 -3.01
C GLN A 429 -24.67 -11.34 -3.38
N HIS A 430 -23.38 -11.71 -3.43
CA HIS A 430 -22.28 -10.75 -3.67
C HIS A 430 -22.42 -9.98 -5.00
N SER A 431 -22.91 -10.60 -6.08
CA SER A 431 -23.05 -9.92 -7.39
C SER A 431 -24.27 -9.00 -7.49
N ASN A 432 -25.36 -9.31 -6.78
CA ASN A 432 -26.59 -8.50 -6.78
C ASN A 432 -26.52 -7.33 -5.77
N LEU A 433 -25.81 -7.49 -4.65
CA LEU A 433 -25.65 -6.44 -3.62
C LEU A 433 -24.79 -5.26 -4.09
N VAL A 434 -23.84 -5.49 -4.99
CA VAL A 434 -23.01 -4.40 -5.55
C VAL A 434 -23.81 -3.50 -6.48
N ARG A 435 -24.93 -3.97 -7.06
CA ARG A 435 -25.79 -3.18 -7.97
C ARG A 435 -26.69 -2.16 -7.26
N ASP A 436 -27.04 -2.35 -5.98
CA ASP A 436 -27.94 -1.43 -5.25
C ASP A 436 -27.27 -0.70 -4.07
N ALA A 437 -25.95 -0.69 -4.01
CA ALA A 437 -25.20 -0.11 -2.91
C ALA A 437 -25.22 1.43 -2.96
N ILE A 438 -25.42 2.06 -1.79
CA ILE A 438 -25.22 3.50 -1.63
C ILE A 438 -23.73 3.76 -1.42
N VAL A 439 -23.17 4.61 -2.28
CA VAL A 439 -21.73 4.89 -2.32
C VAL A 439 -21.46 6.38 -2.18
N ILE A 440 -20.38 6.68 -1.48
CA ILE A 440 -19.82 8.03 -1.32
C ILE A 440 -18.44 8.00 -1.97
N LYS A 441 -18.14 8.96 -2.83
CA LYS A 441 -16.83 9.13 -3.45
C LYS A 441 -16.27 10.51 -3.12
N ARG A 442 -14.99 10.57 -2.78
CA ARG A 442 -14.28 11.84 -2.56
C ARG A 442 -12.86 11.76 -3.05
N ASN A 443 -12.42 12.85 -3.67
CA ASN A 443 -11.02 13.06 -3.95
C ASN A 443 -10.22 13.21 -2.64
N PHE A 444 -8.99 12.71 -2.61
CA PHE A 444 -8.12 12.87 -1.45
C PHE A 444 -6.67 13.13 -1.86
N SER A 445 -5.94 13.77 -0.95
CA SER A 445 -4.48 13.81 -0.93
C SER A 445 -4.02 13.33 0.45
N ARG A 446 -3.18 12.31 0.50
CA ARG A 446 -2.65 11.73 1.74
C ARG A 446 -1.15 11.81 1.76
N VAL A 447 -0.59 12.48 2.76
CA VAL A 447 0.85 12.60 2.99
C VAL A 447 1.22 11.73 4.18
N ILE A 448 2.05 10.72 3.94
CA ILE A 448 2.50 9.75 4.93
C ILE A 448 4.00 9.93 5.13
N THR A 449 4.40 10.24 6.36
CA THR A 449 5.80 10.27 6.75
C THR A 449 6.17 8.96 7.43
N VAL A 450 7.18 8.30 6.87
CA VAL A 450 7.70 7.01 7.31
C VAL A 450 9.10 7.20 7.87
N SER A 451 9.38 6.58 9.01
CA SER A 451 10.73 6.44 9.52
C SER A 451 11.17 4.98 9.46
N SER A 452 12.47 4.77 9.24
CA SER A 452 13.10 3.47 9.43
C SER A 452 13.89 3.53 10.73
N THR A 453 13.37 2.92 11.80
CA THR A 453 14.10 2.83 13.07
C THR A 453 15.14 1.72 13.05
N ASP A 454 14.83 0.65 12.31
CA ASP A 454 15.69 -0.52 12.11
C ASP A 454 15.72 -0.88 10.61
N PRO A 455 16.80 -1.53 10.12
CA PRO A 455 16.86 -1.99 8.74
C PRO A 455 15.67 -2.92 8.40
N GLY A 456 14.90 -2.56 7.38
CA GLY A 456 13.76 -3.36 6.93
C GLY A 456 12.48 -3.21 7.77
N ARG A 457 12.46 -2.32 8.77
CA ARG A 457 11.26 -2.02 9.56
C ARG A 457 10.87 -0.56 9.45
N TRP A 458 9.73 -0.34 8.80
CA TRP A 458 9.15 0.99 8.60
C TRP A 458 7.99 1.23 9.55
N HIS A 459 7.93 2.46 10.08
CA HIS A 459 6.81 2.92 10.89
C HIS A 459 6.31 4.26 10.37
N ILE A 460 4.99 4.43 10.36
CA ILE A 460 4.37 5.73 10.08
C ILE A 460 4.51 6.59 11.32
N VAL A 461 5.18 7.74 11.17
CA VAL A 461 5.36 8.73 12.24
C VAL A 461 4.41 9.91 12.10
N ASN A 462 3.93 10.19 10.89
CA ASN A 462 2.92 11.21 10.63
C ASN A 462 2.05 10.81 9.44
N ASP A 463 0.74 11.04 9.56
CA ASP A 463 -0.24 10.73 8.51
C ASP A 463 -1.23 11.90 8.40
N MET A 464 -1.22 12.56 7.26
CA MET A 464 -2.06 13.70 6.98
C MET A 464 -2.95 13.37 5.80
N ILE A 465 -4.25 13.54 5.95
CA ILE A 465 -5.18 13.40 4.83
C ILE A 465 -5.99 14.67 4.64
N THR A 466 -6.15 15.05 3.38
CA THR A 466 -7.03 16.13 2.97
C THR A 466 -8.06 15.57 1.99
N LEU A 467 -9.35 15.77 2.27
CA LEU A 467 -10.42 15.45 1.34
C LEU A 467 -10.81 16.67 0.51
N TYR A 468 -11.20 16.39 -0.72
CA TYR A 468 -11.64 17.35 -1.73
C TYR A 468 -13.01 16.93 -2.25
N PRO A 469 -13.83 17.87 -2.75
CA PRO A 469 -15.06 17.53 -3.44
C PRO A 469 -14.76 16.57 -4.62
N PHE A 470 -15.66 15.62 -4.85
CA PHE A 470 -15.63 14.76 -6.04
C PHE A 470 -16.75 15.20 -6.97
N ARG A 471 -16.42 15.45 -8.23
CA ARG A 471 -17.34 15.87 -9.28
C ARG A 471 -17.47 14.75 -10.32
N GLY A 472 -18.01 13.61 -9.91
CA GLY A 472 -18.37 12.54 -10.85
C GLY A 472 -19.47 13.03 -11.80
N GLY A 473 -19.32 12.76 -13.10
CA GLY A 473 -20.13 13.35 -14.16
C GLY A 473 -21.65 13.15 -13.98
N SER A 474 -22.35 14.19 -13.52
CA SER A 474 -23.81 14.28 -13.54
C SER A 474 -24.33 15.20 -14.65
N ALA A 475 -23.48 15.58 -15.61
CA ALA A 475 -23.79 16.62 -16.61
C ALA A 475 -23.90 16.10 -18.06
N HIS A 476 -23.66 14.81 -18.33
CA HIS A 476 -23.64 14.26 -19.69
C HIS A 476 -24.55 13.03 -19.89
N GLU A 477 -25.46 12.71 -18.97
CA GLU A 477 -26.45 11.66 -19.23
C GLU A 477 -27.38 12.05 -20.40
N ASP A 478 -27.66 13.35 -20.60
CA ASP A 478 -28.49 13.80 -21.72
C ASP A 478 -27.77 13.87 -23.09
N GLU A 479 -26.43 13.93 -23.12
CA GLU A 479 -25.67 14.02 -24.39
C GLU A 479 -25.07 12.68 -24.85
N LEU A 480 -24.83 11.72 -23.94
CA LEU A 480 -24.36 10.38 -24.33
C LEU A 480 -25.46 9.47 -24.88
N GLU A 481 -26.74 9.73 -24.60
CA GLU A 481 -27.83 9.01 -25.26
C GLU A 481 -27.89 9.30 -26.77
N ALA A 482 -27.40 10.47 -27.23
CA ALA A 482 -27.37 10.82 -28.64
C ALA A 482 -26.22 10.13 -29.42
N ARG A 483 -25.12 9.75 -28.76
CA ARG A 483 -23.93 9.12 -29.41
C ARG A 483 -23.86 7.59 -29.29
N ASN A 484 -24.65 6.97 -28.41
CA ASN A 484 -24.61 5.53 -28.17
C ASN A 484 -25.38 4.65 -29.18
N SER A 485 -25.82 5.20 -30.31
CA SER A 485 -26.40 4.39 -31.40
C SER A 485 -25.36 3.79 -32.37
N ALA A 486 -24.06 4.01 -32.16
CA ALA A 486 -23.02 3.42 -33.01
C ALA A 486 -21.72 3.11 -32.25
N SER A 487 -21.70 2.01 -31.49
CA SER A 487 -20.55 1.11 -31.21
C SER A 487 -20.67 0.45 -29.83
N VAL A 488 -21.51 -0.58 -29.74
CA VAL A 488 -21.52 -1.48 -28.57
C VAL A 488 -20.26 -2.35 -28.64
N SER A 489 -19.24 -2.04 -27.83
CA SER A 489 -18.17 -2.99 -27.55
C SER A 489 -18.68 -4.00 -26.50
N THR A 490 -18.61 -5.28 -26.87
CA THR A 490 -19.14 -6.42 -26.11
C THR A 490 -18.14 -6.92 -25.07
N ALA A 491 -17.79 -6.08 -24.09
CA ALA A 491 -17.04 -6.53 -22.91
C ALA A 491 -18.00 -6.75 -21.72
N PRO A 492 -17.94 -7.88 -20.99
CA PRO A 492 -18.81 -8.11 -19.85
C PRO A 492 -18.51 -7.10 -18.74
N THR A 493 -19.49 -6.26 -18.41
CA THR A 493 -19.40 -5.27 -17.33
C THR A 493 -19.39 -5.98 -15.98
N THR A 494 -18.24 -6.06 -15.33
CA THR A 494 -18.14 -6.48 -13.92
C THR A 494 -18.79 -5.42 -13.01
N PRO A 495 -19.31 -5.79 -11.83
CA PRO A 495 -19.87 -4.83 -10.86
C PRO A 495 -18.88 -3.74 -10.44
N GLU A 496 -17.58 -4.03 -10.49
CA GLU A 496 -16.50 -3.07 -10.20
C GLU A 496 -16.36 -2.01 -11.30
N ASN A 497 -16.53 -2.38 -12.58
CA ASN A 497 -16.51 -1.42 -13.70
C ASN A 497 -17.65 -0.38 -13.63
N LEU A 498 -18.75 -0.68 -12.93
CA LEU A 498 -19.83 0.29 -12.68
C LEU A 498 -19.47 1.29 -11.56
N LEU A 499 -18.73 0.86 -10.54
CA LEU A 499 -18.36 1.69 -9.39
C LEU A 499 -17.29 2.73 -9.73
N PHE A 500 -16.44 2.46 -10.71
CA PHE A 500 -15.31 3.32 -11.07
C PHE A 500 -15.45 4.01 -12.44
N ARG A 501 -16.62 3.90 -13.10
CA ARG A 501 -16.85 4.45 -14.45
C ARG A 501 -16.64 5.97 -14.55
N ASP A 502 -16.93 6.69 -13.48
CA ASP A 502 -16.84 8.14 -13.31
C ASP A 502 -15.57 8.58 -12.55
N VAL A 503 -14.65 7.65 -12.26
CA VAL A 503 -13.40 7.93 -11.54
C VAL A 503 -12.29 8.14 -12.57
N HIS A 504 -11.85 9.38 -12.72
CA HIS A 504 -10.75 9.72 -13.63
C HIS A 504 -9.43 9.95 -12.87
N PRO A 505 -8.26 9.72 -13.50
CA PRO A 505 -6.98 9.72 -12.80
C PRO A 505 -6.58 11.02 -12.09
N TYR A 506 -7.25 12.17 -12.21
CA TYR A 506 -6.80 13.42 -11.57
C TYR A 506 -7.89 14.48 -11.31
N ASP A 507 -9.09 14.16 -10.81
CA ASP A 507 -10.16 15.17 -10.61
C ASP A 507 -9.97 16.14 -9.43
N VAL A 508 -8.73 16.38 -9.00
CA VAL A 508 -8.41 17.32 -7.90
C VAL A 508 -8.10 18.69 -8.49
N LEU A 509 -9.14 19.40 -8.92
CA LEU A 509 -9.02 20.79 -9.31
C LEU A 509 -9.56 21.69 -8.20
N PHE A 510 -8.79 22.70 -7.82
CA PHE A 510 -9.29 23.71 -6.88
C PHE A 510 -10.32 24.62 -7.58
N SER A 511 -11.33 25.05 -6.84
CA SER A 511 -12.25 26.09 -7.33
C SER A 511 -11.70 27.48 -6.98
N PRO A 512 -11.40 28.34 -7.97
CA PRO A 512 -10.96 29.71 -7.73
C PRO A 512 -11.96 30.54 -6.92
N ALA A 513 -13.26 30.24 -7.03
CA ALA A 513 -14.29 30.90 -6.25
C ALA A 513 -14.16 30.61 -4.75
N THR A 514 -13.76 29.39 -4.39
CA THR A 514 -13.58 28.97 -2.99
C THR A 514 -12.15 29.17 -2.46
N ASP A 515 -11.16 29.24 -3.35
CA ASP A 515 -9.74 29.44 -3.00
C ASP A 515 -9.04 30.44 -3.94
N PRO A 516 -9.39 31.75 -3.85
CA PRO A 516 -8.79 32.78 -4.70
C PRO A 516 -7.29 32.98 -4.43
N LYS A 517 -6.83 32.63 -3.21
CA LYS A 517 -5.42 32.72 -2.84
C LYS A 517 -4.57 31.71 -3.60
N ARG A 518 -5.08 30.49 -3.81
CA ARG A 518 -4.41 29.47 -4.61
C ARG A 518 -4.37 29.85 -6.09
N ALA A 519 -5.45 30.41 -6.64
CA ALA A 519 -5.44 30.98 -8.00
C ALA A 519 -4.31 32.00 -8.18
N ALA A 520 -4.20 32.97 -7.26
CA ALA A 520 -3.14 33.99 -7.30
C ALA A 520 -1.72 33.42 -7.12
N ARG A 521 -1.57 32.31 -6.39
CA ARG A 521 -0.27 31.62 -6.25
C ARG A 521 0.13 30.91 -7.54
N ILE A 522 -0.80 30.21 -8.17
CA ILE A 522 -0.58 29.50 -9.44
C ILE A 522 -0.30 30.50 -10.56
N ALA A 523 -1.08 31.58 -10.63
CA ALA A 523 -0.86 32.71 -11.54
C ALA A 523 0.59 33.22 -11.46
N ARG A 524 1.09 33.48 -10.24
CA ARG A 524 2.49 33.90 -10.03
C ARG A 524 3.52 32.84 -10.40
N ARG A 525 3.24 31.56 -10.11
CA ARG A 525 4.15 30.44 -10.40
C ARG A 525 4.38 30.27 -11.90
N TYR A 526 3.32 30.37 -12.70
CA TYR A 526 3.37 30.20 -14.15
C TYR A 526 3.43 31.53 -14.92
N ARG A 527 3.45 32.67 -14.22
CA ARG A 527 3.44 34.02 -14.82
C ARG A 527 2.31 34.21 -15.84
N VAL A 528 1.11 33.77 -15.43
CA VAL A 528 -0.13 33.91 -16.20
C VAL A 528 -1.10 34.79 -15.41
N PRO A 529 -1.90 35.68 -16.04
CA PRO A 529 -2.88 36.48 -15.33
C PRO A 529 -3.87 35.64 -14.52
N THR A 530 -4.21 36.08 -13.30
CA THR A 530 -5.10 35.34 -12.38
C THR A 530 -6.49 35.07 -12.98
N ALA A 531 -7.00 35.99 -13.81
CA ALA A 531 -8.29 35.81 -14.50
C ALA A 531 -8.28 34.61 -15.46
N ILE A 532 -7.18 34.39 -16.18
CA ILE A 532 -7.00 33.25 -17.09
C ILE A 532 -6.94 31.94 -16.32
N VAL A 533 -6.23 31.91 -15.19
CA VAL A 533 -6.23 30.75 -14.30
C VAL A 533 -7.64 30.42 -13.83
N ALA A 534 -8.45 31.44 -13.49
CA ALA A 534 -9.82 31.23 -13.04
C ALA A 534 -10.74 30.65 -14.13
N ILE A 535 -10.61 31.15 -15.37
CA ILE A 535 -11.36 30.64 -16.53
C ILE A 535 -10.94 29.19 -16.82
N LEU A 536 -9.64 28.89 -16.85
CA LEU A 536 -9.14 27.54 -17.11
C LEU A 536 -9.58 26.54 -16.04
N CYS A 537 -9.66 26.93 -14.77
CA CYS A 537 -10.19 26.09 -13.70
C CYS A 537 -11.67 25.71 -13.88
N SER A 538 -12.41 26.36 -14.79
CA SER A 538 -13.78 25.96 -15.14
C SER A 538 -13.86 24.99 -16.31
N PHE A 539 -12.75 24.81 -17.04
CA PHE A 539 -12.66 24.05 -18.28
C PHE A 539 -11.82 22.77 -18.16
N VAL A 540 -10.75 22.81 -17.37
CA VAL A 540 -9.90 21.65 -17.08
C VAL A 540 -10.49 20.80 -15.96
N HIS A 541 -10.01 19.57 -15.83
CA HIS A 541 -10.49 18.62 -14.82
C HIS A 541 -9.45 18.38 -13.71
N SER A 542 -8.20 18.81 -13.92
CA SER A 542 -7.10 18.56 -12.99
C SER A 542 -6.10 19.70 -12.88
N ASP A 543 -5.45 19.81 -11.72
CA ASP A 543 -4.30 20.72 -11.55
C ASP A 543 -3.14 20.40 -12.51
N ARG A 544 -3.02 19.14 -12.95
CA ARG A 544 -1.98 18.71 -13.91
C ARG A 544 -2.28 19.22 -15.32
N GLU A 545 -3.50 19.03 -15.79
CA GLU A 545 -3.98 19.56 -17.06
C GLU A 545 -3.88 21.08 -17.07
N LEU A 546 -4.35 21.72 -15.99
CA LEU A 546 -4.16 23.15 -15.78
C LEU A 546 -2.68 23.54 -15.90
N GLY A 547 -1.78 22.83 -15.22
CA GLY A 547 -0.34 23.09 -15.27
C GLY A 547 0.25 22.98 -16.68
N ILE A 548 -0.16 21.99 -17.48
CA ILE A 548 0.27 21.83 -18.87
C ILE A 548 -0.16 23.03 -19.72
N ILE A 549 -1.43 23.43 -19.62
CA ILE A 549 -1.94 24.59 -20.36
C ILE A 549 -1.24 25.87 -19.91
N LEU A 550 -1.03 26.06 -18.59
CA LEU A 550 -0.36 27.24 -18.07
C LEU A 550 1.12 27.34 -18.47
N MET A 551 1.80 26.21 -18.69
CA MET A 551 3.15 26.22 -19.27
C MET A 551 3.16 26.76 -20.69
N ASP A 552 2.20 26.35 -21.52
CA ASP A 552 2.05 26.87 -22.88
C ASP A 552 1.67 28.37 -22.90
N LEU A 553 1.14 28.91 -21.80
CA LEU A 553 0.67 30.30 -21.67
C LEU A 553 1.61 31.22 -20.88
N THR A 554 2.76 30.70 -20.45
CA THR A 554 3.70 31.43 -19.59
C THR A 554 4.19 32.72 -20.27
N ASP A 555 4.25 33.80 -19.49
CA ASP A 555 4.70 35.15 -19.90
C ASP A 555 3.82 35.88 -20.93
N ILE A 556 2.61 35.38 -21.25
CA ILE A 556 1.65 36.11 -22.08
C ILE A 556 0.90 37.14 -21.21
N PRO A 557 0.92 38.44 -21.56
CA PRO A 557 0.25 39.49 -20.79
C PRO A 557 -1.26 39.53 -21.10
N LEU A 558 -2.06 40.09 -20.20
CA LEU A 558 -3.53 40.04 -20.28
C LEU A 558 -4.08 40.68 -21.57
N GLU A 559 -3.44 41.76 -22.02
CA GLU A 559 -3.81 42.53 -23.20
C GLU A 559 -3.79 41.68 -24.48
N VAL A 560 -2.90 40.68 -24.55
CA VAL A 560 -2.82 39.77 -25.71
C VAL A 560 -4.01 38.82 -25.73
N TYR A 561 -4.49 38.37 -24.57
CA TYR A 561 -5.73 37.58 -24.49
C TYR A 561 -6.95 38.41 -24.89
N GLU A 562 -7.01 39.66 -24.46
CA GLU A 562 -8.09 40.59 -24.83
C GLU A 562 -8.10 40.86 -26.33
N GLN A 563 -6.93 41.08 -26.94
CA GLN A 563 -6.79 41.21 -28.40
C GLN A 563 -7.23 39.94 -29.12
N CYS A 564 -6.79 38.76 -28.67
CA CYS A 564 -7.21 37.49 -29.25
C CYS A 564 -8.72 37.28 -29.10
N ALA A 565 -9.32 37.68 -27.97
CA ALA A 565 -10.77 37.56 -27.77
C ALA A 565 -11.55 38.34 -28.83
N THR A 566 -11.05 39.49 -29.29
CA THR A 566 -11.73 40.29 -30.32
C THR A 566 -11.89 39.57 -31.65
N VAL A 567 -10.99 38.63 -31.98
CA VAL A 567 -11.03 37.86 -33.25
C VAL A 567 -11.81 36.56 -33.15
N VAL A 568 -12.24 36.16 -31.95
CA VAL A 568 -13.06 34.95 -31.67
C VAL A 568 -14.37 35.32 -30.96
N GLU A 569 -15.01 36.38 -31.40
CA GLU A 569 -16.35 36.78 -30.92
C GLU A 569 -16.43 36.99 -29.40
N MET A 570 -15.34 37.45 -28.80
CA MET A 570 -15.20 37.67 -27.34
C MET A 570 -15.30 36.39 -26.50
N ASP A 571 -15.12 35.21 -27.09
CA ASP A 571 -15.04 33.96 -26.34
C ASP A 571 -13.71 33.88 -25.57
N PRO A 572 -13.74 33.89 -24.22
CA PRO A 572 -12.54 33.85 -23.40
C PRO A 572 -11.81 32.50 -23.45
N LEU A 573 -12.49 31.39 -23.74
CA LEU A 573 -11.84 30.09 -23.87
C LEU A 573 -11.15 29.95 -25.22
N ALA A 574 -11.81 30.36 -26.30
CA ALA A 574 -11.22 30.41 -27.63
C ALA A 574 -10.00 31.34 -27.67
N SER A 575 -10.04 32.49 -26.98
CA SER A 575 -8.90 33.42 -26.92
C SER A 575 -7.69 32.81 -26.22
N ILE A 576 -7.92 32.04 -25.15
CA ILE A 576 -6.86 31.29 -24.46
C ILE A 576 -6.23 30.25 -25.40
N PHE A 577 -7.04 29.53 -26.18
CA PHE A 577 -6.52 28.56 -27.15
C PHE A 577 -5.72 29.22 -28.28
N LEU A 578 -6.14 30.39 -28.77
CA LEU A 578 -5.34 31.19 -29.70
C LEU A 578 -3.98 31.57 -29.12
N CYS A 579 -3.96 32.13 -27.90
CA CYS A 579 -2.71 32.48 -27.21
C CYS A 579 -1.83 31.24 -27.01
N ARG A 580 -2.42 30.09 -26.72
CA ARG A 580 -1.72 28.82 -26.56
C ARG A 580 -1.06 28.36 -27.85
N MET A 581 -1.76 28.42 -28.98
CA MET A 581 -1.23 28.08 -30.31
C MET A 581 -0.12 29.05 -30.72
N GLY A 582 -0.33 30.35 -30.55
CA GLY A 582 0.67 31.36 -30.88
C GLY A 582 1.95 31.24 -30.04
N ASN A 583 1.82 30.95 -28.74
CA ASN A 583 3.01 30.82 -27.90
C ASN A 583 3.76 29.50 -28.10
N ARG A 584 3.03 28.39 -28.27
CA ARG A 584 3.64 27.06 -28.41
C ARG A 584 4.16 26.78 -29.83
N PHE A 585 3.40 27.17 -30.85
CA PHE A 585 3.67 26.80 -32.25
C PHE A 585 3.98 28.01 -33.14
N ARG A 586 3.95 29.25 -32.61
CA ARG A 586 4.18 30.49 -33.37
C ARG A 586 3.15 30.71 -34.49
N ILE A 587 1.92 30.23 -34.28
CA ILE A 587 0.80 30.41 -35.21
C ILE A 587 0.19 31.81 -35.04
N GLU A 588 -0.04 32.48 -36.16
CA GLU A 588 -0.67 33.80 -36.19
C GLU A 588 -2.18 33.72 -35.88
N PRO A 589 -2.79 34.75 -35.25
CA PRO A 589 -4.19 34.69 -34.81
C PRO A 589 -5.19 34.32 -35.91
N ALA A 590 -5.02 34.81 -37.14
CA ALA A 590 -5.93 34.50 -38.25
C ALA A 590 -5.92 33.02 -38.64
N GLU A 591 -4.74 32.40 -38.65
CA GLU A 591 -4.57 30.96 -38.90
C GLU A 591 -5.11 30.14 -37.73
N GLY A 592 -4.86 30.59 -36.49
CA GLY A 592 -5.43 30.00 -35.29
C GLY A 592 -6.97 30.01 -35.29
N VAL A 593 -7.61 31.09 -35.76
CA VAL A 593 -9.08 31.16 -35.88
C VAL A 593 -9.59 30.10 -36.85
N ALA A 594 -8.93 29.92 -37.99
CA ALA A 594 -9.31 28.89 -38.96
C ALA A 594 -9.18 27.47 -38.37
N LEU A 595 -8.12 27.22 -37.58
CA LEU A 595 -7.95 25.96 -36.86
C LEU A 595 -9.04 25.72 -35.83
N LEU A 596 -9.42 26.75 -35.05
CA LEU A 596 -10.53 26.65 -34.09
C LEU A 596 -11.88 26.41 -34.77
N GLN A 597 -12.14 27.05 -35.91
CA GLN A 597 -13.37 26.80 -36.68
C GLN A 597 -13.43 25.37 -37.22
N LYS A 598 -12.27 24.78 -37.58
CA LYS A 598 -12.17 23.42 -38.12
C LYS A 598 -12.23 22.34 -37.02
N CYS A 599 -11.54 22.56 -35.91
CA CYS A 599 -11.28 21.53 -34.89
C CYS A 599 -12.06 21.76 -33.58
N GLY A 600 -12.72 22.91 -33.40
CA GLY A 600 -13.28 23.32 -32.12
C GLY A 600 -12.21 23.53 -31.06
N LEU A 601 -12.56 23.37 -29.78
CA LEU A 601 -11.63 23.46 -28.64
C LEU A 601 -10.92 22.12 -28.34
N ASP A 602 -10.95 21.16 -29.27
CA ASP A 602 -10.23 19.89 -29.12
C ASP A 602 -8.73 20.11 -29.40
N TRP A 603 -7.95 20.22 -28.34
CA TRP A 603 -6.51 20.44 -28.43
C TRP A 603 -5.77 19.34 -29.20
N SER A 604 -6.23 18.09 -29.12
CA SER A 604 -5.59 16.98 -29.82
C SER A 604 -5.84 17.06 -31.32
N ALA A 605 -7.06 17.40 -31.72
CA ALA A 605 -7.39 17.64 -33.13
C ALA A 605 -6.61 18.84 -33.71
N ILE A 606 -6.46 19.92 -32.93
CA ILE A 606 -5.67 21.10 -33.33
C ILE A 606 -4.21 20.72 -33.56
N VAL A 607 -3.58 20.00 -32.62
CA VAL A 607 -2.16 19.59 -32.75
C VAL A 607 -1.96 18.68 -33.96
N GLN A 608 -2.89 17.75 -34.23
CA GLN A 608 -2.83 16.91 -35.43
C GLN A 608 -2.96 17.72 -36.72
N ALA A 609 -3.82 18.75 -36.74
CA ALA A 609 -4.00 19.61 -37.89
C ALA A 609 -2.80 20.54 -38.18
N ILE A 610 -1.96 20.82 -37.17
CA ILE A 610 -0.72 21.61 -37.30
C ILE A 610 0.46 20.72 -37.76
N GLY A 611 0.44 19.43 -37.41
CA GLY A 611 1.47 18.46 -37.80
C GLY A 611 1.32 17.91 -39.23
N GLN A 612 0.25 18.27 -39.94
CA GLN A 612 0.01 18.01 -41.36
C GLN A 612 0.30 19.27 -42.16
#